data_AF-A0A1M7GH92-F1
#
_entry.id   AF-A0A1M7GH92-F1
#
_cell.length_a   1.000
_cell.length_b   1.000
_cell.length_c   1.000
_cell.angle_alpha   90.00
_cell.angle_beta   90.00
_cell.angle_gamma   90.00
#
_symmetry.space_group_name_H-M   'P 1'
#
loop_
_entity.id
_entity.type
_entity.pdbx_description
1 polymer ?
#
loop_
_entity_poly.entity_id
_entity_poly.type
_entity_poly.pdbx_seq_one_letter_code
_entity_poly.pdbx_strand_id
1 'polypeptide(L)'
;MQTPPYIFVFLTFKALINLVFRSICTTFAAKLRKIMARNKKPLPLLEGVVIEAVAAEGKCLFHWNDLVVFVPFCVPGDVCDVQIRRKKHSFAEGEVVRFIELSKVRATPFCAHFGVCGGCKWQNLPYEEQLKFKQQQVYDQLHRIGKIELPEFMPILGSVHTQAYRNKLDFGCANKRYLTKEQIQTLPNDERLRVGERSSGMSQSLKDVPAIGFHITGAFDKILPIEKCWLMDNLQNEIRNEAREYAMANGLSFFDLRAQVGLLRDIIIRNSASGEWMVIFQFHYDRTSAEALAQSEEQAKGLLQHIADKFPQITSLMYLDNQKCNDTIGDQEILVFKGIDHIYELMEDLKFKVGPKSFYQTNTEQAYHLYSVARNFAGLTGNELVYDLYTGTGTIANFVAKKARKVIGIEYVPEAIEDAKINSAVNHIDNTLFYAGDMKDILTEEFIAEHGRPDVIITDPPRAGMHPDVVKTILGAAPKRIVYVSCNPATQARDLHDLDVDYRVAAVQPVDMFPHTPHVENVVLLERR
;
A
#
# COMPACT_ATOMS: atom_id res chain seq x y z
N MET A 1 -32.76 -12.12 -65.18
CA MET A 1 -31.42 -12.14 -65.80
C MET A 1 -30.47 -12.82 -64.84
N GLN A 2 -29.71 -13.78 -65.36
CA GLN A 2 -28.96 -14.81 -64.65
C GLN A 2 -27.78 -14.22 -63.86
N THR A 3 -27.68 -14.56 -62.58
CA THR A 3 -26.43 -14.43 -61.81
C THR A 3 -25.43 -15.47 -62.32
N PRO A 4 -24.18 -15.09 -62.66
CA PRO A 4 -23.21 -16.00 -63.26
C PRO A 4 -22.71 -17.07 -62.25
N PRO A 5 -22.38 -18.29 -62.73
CA PRO A 5 -22.08 -19.46 -61.90
C PRO A 5 -20.77 -19.40 -61.09
N TYR A 6 -20.04 -18.29 -61.13
CA TYR A 6 -18.74 -18.13 -60.47
C TYR A 6 -18.81 -17.66 -59.00
N ILE A 7 -19.97 -17.20 -58.52
CA ILE A 7 -20.15 -16.74 -57.13
C ILE A 7 -20.41 -17.92 -56.16
N PHE A 8 -21.00 -19.01 -56.64
CA PHE A 8 -21.29 -20.19 -55.79
C PHE A 8 -20.04 -21.02 -55.45
N VAL A 9 -19.04 -21.03 -56.35
CA VAL A 9 -17.78 -21.75 -56.14
C VAL A 9 -16.90 -21.05 -55.09
N PHE A 10 -16.93 -19.72 -55.02
CA PHE A 10 -16.14 -18.97 -54.04
C PHE A 10 -16.70 -19.03 -52.61
N LEU A 11 -18.02 -19.06 -52.45
CA LEU A 11 -18.67 -19.17 -51.14
C LEU A 11 -18.54 -20.57 -50.52
N THR A 12 -18.55 -21.62 -51.33
CA THR A 12 -18.36 -23.01 -50.87
C THR A 12 -16.90 -23.31 -50.53
N PHE A 13 -15.93 -22.76 -51.26
CA PHE A 13 -14.49 -22.91 -50.92
C PHE A 13 -14.10 -22.16 -49.63
N LYS A 14 -14.64 -20.96 -49.38
CA LYS A 14 -14.38 -20.19 -48.15
C LYS A 14 -14.99 -20.86 -46.90
N ALA A 15 -16.15 -21.48 -47.04
CA ALA A 15 -16.79 -22.24 -45.96
C ALA A 15 -16.01 -23.53 -45.63
N LEU A 16 -15.52 -24.25 -46.65
CA LEU A 16 -14.73 -25.47 -46.46
C LEU A 16 -13.35 -25.16 -45.83
N ILE A 17 -12.68 -24.09 -46.27
CA ILE A 17 -11.40 -23.66 -45.69
C ILE A 17 -11.57 -23.23 -44.23
N ASN A 18 -12.64 -22.50 -43.88
CA ASN A 18 -12.91 -22.10 -42.49
C ASN A 18 -13.30 -23.29 -41.59
N LEU A 19 -13.98 -24.31 -42.11
CA LEU A 19 -14.32 -25.51 -41.36
C LEU A 19 -13.09 -26.39 -41.12
N VAL A 20 -12.21 -26.51 -42.12
CA VAL A 20 -10.93 -27.23 -42.01
C VAL A 20 -9.95 -26.47 -41.10
N PHE A 21 -9.88 -25.13 -41.18
CA PHE A 21 -9.08 -24.33 -40.24
C PHE A 21 -9.61 -24.38 -38.80
N ARG A 22 -10.93 -24.35 -38.58
CA ARG A 22 -11.50 -24.52 -37.22
C ARG A 22 -11.27 -25.92 -36.65
N SER A 23 -11.36 -26.96 -37.47
CA SER A 23 -11.09 -28.34 -37.05
C SER A 23 -9.60 -28.57 -36.77
N ILE A 24 -8.70 -28.05 -37.61
CA ILE A 24 -7.24 -28.13 -37.39
C ILE A 24 -6.83 -27.29 -36.18
N CYS A 25 -7.34 -26.06 -35.99
CA CYS A 25 -7.04 -25.23 -34.82
C CYS A 25 -7.58 -25.80 -33.51
N THR A 26 -8.77 -26.41 -33.49
CA THR A 26 -9.31 -27.05 -32.26
C THR A 26 -8.54 -28.31 -31.90
N THR A 27 -8.11 -29.09 -32.90
CA THR A 27 -7.31 -30.31 -32.68
C THR A 27 -5.87 -29.95 -32.27
N PHE A 28 -5.26 -28.90 -32.85
CA PHE A 28 -3.93 -28.40 -32.45
C PHE A 28 -3.97 -27.70 -31.09
N ALA A 29 -5.01 -26.92 -30.78
CA ALA A 29 -5.17 -26.28 -29.47
C ALA A 29 -5.46 -27.29 -28.36
N ALA A 30 -6.20 -28.37 -28.65
CA ALA A 30 -6.38 -29.49 -27.73
C ALA A 30 -5.08 -30.28 -27.53
N LYS A 31 -4.28 -30.48 -28.59
CA LYS A 31 -2.94 -31.09 -28.49
C LYS A 31 -1.95 -30.21 -27.73
N LEU A 32 -1.94 -28.90 -27.96
CA LEU A 32 -1.12 -27.93 -27.23
C LEU A 32 -1.55 -27.78 -25.76
N ARG A 33 -2.86 -27.81 -25.46
CA ARG A 33 -3.35 -27.89 -24.07
C ARG A 33 -2.95 -29.20 -23.39
N LYS A 34 -2.93 -30.33 -24.11
CA LYS A 34 -2.41 -31.61 -23.58
C LYS A 34 -0.89 -31.63 -23.44
N ILE A 35 -0.14 -30.89 -24.26
CA ILE A 35 1.34 -30.83 -24.23
C ILE A 35 1.84 -29.79 -23.20
N MET A 36 1.06 -28.76 -22.87
CA MET A 36 1.42 -27.74 -21.87
C MET A 36 0.89 -28.01 -20.45
N ALA A 37 0.04 -29.01 -20.25
CA ALA A 37 -0.25 -29.56 -18.94
C ALA A 37 0.91 -30.46 -18.50
N ARG A 38 2.06 -29.87 -18.20
CA ARG A 38 3.08 -30.53 -17.37
C ARG A 38 2.35 -30.92 -16.09
N ASN A 39 2.10 -32.22 -15.90
CA ASN A 39 1.81 -32.82 -14.60
C ASN A 39 3.01 -32.48 -13.69
N LYS A 40 3.02 -31.27 -13.13
CA LYS A 40 3.95 -30.94 -12.06
C LYS A 40 3.51 -31.83 -10.92
N LYS A 41 4.29 -32.88 -10.65
CA LYS A 41 4.20 -33.60 -9.38
C LYS A 41 4.06 -32.54 -8.29
N PRO A 42 3.10 -32.68 -7.35
CA PRO A 42 3.00 -31.77 -6.23
C PRO A 42 4.39 -31.70 -5.60
N LEU A 43 4.87 -30.48 -5.38
CA LEU A 43 6.11 -30.25 -4.66
C LEU A 43 5.99 -30.92 -3.28
N PRO A 44 7.10 -31.31 -2.64
CA PRO A 44 7.04 -32.15 -1.45
C PRO A 44 6.27 -31.46 -0.31
N LEU A 45 5.57 -32.29 0.47
CA LEU A 45 5.13 -31.97 1.83
C LEU A 45 6.30 -32.31 2.75
N LEU A 46 6.73 -31.34 3.55
CA LEU A 46 7.78 -31.51 4.55
C LEU A 46 7.10 -31.64 5.91
N GLU A 47 7.27 -32.77 6.58
CA GLU A 47 6.58 -33.07 7.84
C GLU A 47 7.46 -32.73 9.05
N GLY A 48 6.85 -32.22 10.12
CA GLY A 48 7.53 -31.98 11.39
C GLY A 48 8.69 -30.97 11.33
N VAL A 49 8.66 -30.00 10.43
CA VAL A 49 9.72 -28.99 10.32
C VAL A 49 9.61 -27.97 11.46
N VAL A 50 10.75 -27.57 12.01
CA VAL A 50 10.84 -26.53 13.02
C VAL A 50 11.13 -25.21 12.32
N ILE A 51 10.30 -24.19 12.56
CA ILE A 51 10.53 -22.85 12.07
C ILE A 51 11.67 -22.21 12.88
N GLU A 52 12.71 -21.74 12.20
CA GLU A 52 13.96 -21.34 12.83
C GLU A 52 13.99 -19.85 13.19
N ALA A 53 13.59 -18.99 12.26
CA ALA A 53 13.74 -17.53 12.39
C ALA A 53 12.68 -16.76 11.61
N VAL A 54 12.51 -15.47 11.96
CA VAL A 54 11.76 -14.52 11.14
C VAL A 54 12.65 -14.02 10.00
N ALA A 55 12.06 -13.91 8.82
CA ALA A 55 12.69 -13.43 7.60
C ALA A 55 12.08 -12.08 7.16
N ALA A 56 12.62 -11.52 6.08
CA ALA A 56 12.07 -10.33 5.45
C ALA A 56 10.60 -10.53 4.98
N GLU A 57 9.90 -9.42 4.78
CA GLU A 57 8.53 -9.37 4.23
C GLU A 57 7.45 -10.08 5.06
N GLY A 58 7.76 -10.36 6.33
CA GLY A 58 6.82 -10.95 7.28
C GLY A 58 6.62 -12.46 7.12
N LYS A 59 7.60 -13.12 6.51
CA LYS A 59 7.70 -14.59 6.45
C LYS A 59 8.63 -15.06 7.56
N CYS A 60 8.56 -16.34 7.90
CA CYS A 60 9.58 -17.02 8.66
C CYS A 60 10.34 -17.97 7.74
N LEU A 61 11.49 -18.47 8.21
CA LEU A 61 12.33 -19.38 7.45
C LEU A 61 12.73 -20.61 8.25
N PHE A 62 13.05 -21.66 7.50
CA PHE A 62 13.82 -22.81 7.95
C PHE A 62 14.68 -23.31 6.79
N HIS A 63 15.71 -24.09 7.09
CA HIS A 63 16.58 -24.67 6.09
C HIS A 63 16.14 -26.10 5.74
N TRP A 64 16.10 -26.40 4.45
CA TRP A 64 15.80 -27.75 3.94
C TRP A 64 16.76 -28.10 2.81
N ASN A 65 17.70 -29.00 3.09
CA ASN A 65 18.89 -29.23 2.26
C ASN A 65 19.65 -27.89 2.05
N ASP A 66 20.01 -27.55 0.82
CA ASP A 66 20.71 -26.31 0.46
C ASP A 66 19.77 -25.12 0.20
N LEU A 67 18.49 -25.21 0.60
CA LEU A 67 17.48 -24.20 0.31
C LEU A 67 16.96 -23.55 1.59
N VAL A 68 16.85 -22.22 1.55
CA VAL A 68 16.05 -21.47 2.51
C VAL A 68 14.59 -21.56 2.11
N VAL A 69 13.72 -22.02 3.00
CA VAL A 69 12.27 -22.11 2.75
C VAL A 69 11.56 -21.00 3.50
N PHE A 70 10.85 -20.13 2.78
CA PHE A 70 10.07 -19.05 3.38
C PHE A 70 8.61 -19.47 3.56
N VAL A 71 8.07 -19.28 4.77
CA VAL A 71 6.72 -19.67 5.14
C VAL A 71 6.03 -18.51 5.87
N PRO A 72 4.85 -18.02 5.41
CA PRO A 72 4.11 -16.97 6.11
C PRO A 72 3.32 -17.51 7.31
N PHE A 73 2.87 -16.62 8.20
CA PHE A 73 1.92 -16.89 9.30
C PHE A 73 2.33 -17.97 10.33
N CYS A 74 3.63 -18.28 10.40
CA CYS A 74 4.24 -19.04 11.48
C CYS A 74 5.18 -18.15 12.29
N VAL A 75 5.70 -18.66 13.40
CA VAL A 75 6.69 -18.00 14.26
C VAL A 75 7.86 -18.95 14.58
N PRO A 76 9.04 -18.43 14.96
CA PRO A 76 10.15 -19.27 15.41
C PRO A 76 9.74 -20.22 16.54
N GLY A 77 10.12 -21.49 16.41
CA GLY A 77 9.75 -22.58 17.32
C GLY A 77 8.44 -23.29 17.01
N ASP A 78 7.66 -22.87 16.02
CA ASP A 78 6.52 -23.67 15.54
C ASP A 78 7.03 -24.97 14.90
N VAL A 79 6.37 -26.08 15.21
CA VAL A 79 6.59 -27.37 14.52
C VAL A 79 5.40 -27.62 13.60
N CYS A 80 5.64 -27.71 12.30
CA CYS A 80 4.57 -27.77 11.32
C CYS A 80 4.85 -28.66 10.11
N ASP A 81 3.79 -29.06 9.43
CA ASP A 81 3.87 -29.67 8.11
C ASP A 81 3.75 -28.57 7.05
N VAL A 82 4.76 -28.45 6.20
CA VAL A 82 4.88 -27.37 5.21
C VAL A 82 4.77 -27.92 3.80
N GLN A 83 3.74 -27.46 3.08
CA GLN A 83 3.58 -27.76 1.66
C GLN A 83 4.38 -26.75 0.85
N ILE A 84 5.40 -27.22 0.12
CA ILE A 84 6.13 -26.36 -0.81
C ILE A 84 5.18 -25.97 -1.96
N ARG A 85 5.07 -24.67 -2.23
CA ARG A 85 4.24 -24.10 -3.31
C ARG A 85 5.08 -23.66 -4.49
N ARG A 86 6.30 -23.19 -4.22
CA ARG A 86 7.23 -22.71 -5.24
C ARG A 86 8.65 -23.11 -4.87
N LYS A 87 9.42 -23.55 -5.86
CA LYS A 87 10.85 -23.83 -5.71
C LYS A 87 11.62 -23.01 -6.74
N LYS A 88 12.65 -22.28 -6.28
CA LYS A 88 13.65 -21.60 -7.12
C LYS A 88 15.04 -22.23 -6.88
N HIS A 89 16.06 -21.64 -7.49
CA HIS A 89 17.44 -22.13 -7.43
C HIS A 89 18.01 -22.13 -6.00
N SER A 90 17.85 -21.03 -5.26
CA SER A 90 18.43 -20.83 -3.92
C SER A 90 17.41 -20.80 -2.77
N PHE A 91 16.12 -20.79 -3.08
CA PHE A 91 15.07 -20.74 -2.06
C PHE A 91 13.78 -21.41 -2.51
N ALA A 92 12.91 -21.72 -1.55
CA ALA A 92 11.56 -22.18 -1.78
C ALA A 92 10.54 -21.34 -1.00
N GLU A 93 9.27 -21.40 -1.39
CA GLU A 93 8.15 -20.82 -0.66
C GLU A 93 7.18 -21.92 -0.30
N GLY A 94 6.79 -21.97 0.96
CA GLY A 94 5.88 -22.96 1.52
C GLY A 94 4.67 -22.33 2.20
N GLU A 95 3.68 -23.16 2.49
CA GLU A 95 2.49 -22.83 3.27
C GLU A 95 2.34 -23.88 4.37
N VAL A 96 2.02 -23.45 5.60
CA VAL A 96 1.69 -24.39 6.68
C VAL A 96 0.38 -25.08 6.37
N VAL A 97 0.40 -26.42 6.36
CA VAL A 97 -0.79 -27.25 6.21
C VAL A 97 -1.34 -27.67 7.56
N ARG A 98 -0.46 -27.95 8.51
CA ARG A 98 -0.82 -28.40 9.86
C ARG A 98 0.22 -27.92 10.87
N PHE A 99 -0.23 -27.40 12.00
CA PHE A 99 0.62 -27.18 13.17
C PHE A 99 0.60 -28.45 14.03
N ILE A 100 1.78 -29.00 14.32
CA ILE A 100 1.98 -30.14 15.22
C ILE A 100 2.17 -29.63 16.64
N GLU A 101 3.02 -28.62 16.82
CA GLU A 101 3.25 -27.93 18.08
C GLU A 101 3.38 -26.43 17.83
N LEU A 102 2.69 -25.61 18.63
CA LEU A 102 2.79 -24.16 18.55
C LEU A 102 3.94 -23.66 19.43
N SER A 103 4.70 -22.69 18.92
CA SER A 103 5.76 -22.05 19.69
C SER A 103 5.24 -21.41 20.98
N LYS A 104 6.02 -21.50 22.05
CA LYS A 104 5.75 -20.80 23.32
C LYS A 104 5.77 -19.27 23.20
N VAL A 105 6.41 -18.76 22.15
CA VAL A 105 6.50 -17.31 21.87
C VAL A 105 5.28 -16.82 21.08
N ARG A 106 4.42 -17.70 20.57
CA ARG A 106 3.29 -17.32 19.72
C ARG A 106 2.27 -16.48 20.49
N ALA A 107 1.85 -15.37 19.89
CA ALA A 107 0.70 -14.59 20.34
C ALA A 107 -0.58 -15.07 19.63
N THR A 108 -1.73 -14.92 20.31
CA THR A 108 -3.04 -15.16 19.69
C THR A 108 -3.47 -13.92 18.91
N PRO A 109 -3.68 -14.02 17.57
CA PRO A 109 -4.17 -12.89 16.79
C PRO A 109 -5.56 -12.45 17.26
N PHE A 110 -5.74 -11.15 17.48
CA PHE A 110 -7.03 -10.58 17.88
C PHE A 110 -7.97 -10.31 16.69
N CYS A 111 -7.42 -10.22 15.47
CA CYS A 111 -8.21 -10.02 14.26
C CYS A 111 -8.71 -11.36 13.70
N ALA A 112 -10.03 -11.51 13.59
CA ALA A 112 -10.66 -12.68 12.99
C ALA A 112 -10.29 -12.90 11.51
N HIS A 113 -9.79 -11.86 10.83
CA HIS A 113 -9.35 -11.91 9.44
C HIS A 113 -7.85 -12.24 9.28
N PHE A 114 -7.10 -12.38 10.37
CA PHE A 114 -5.66 -12.67 10.32
C PHE A 114 -5.38 -14.02 9.63
N GLY A 115 -4.29 -14.09 8.86
CA GLY A 115 -3.93 -15.27 8.05
C GLY A 115 -4.57 -15.30 6.66
N VAL A 116 -5.66 -14.55 6.46
CA VAL A 116 -6.31 -14.38 5.14
C VAL A 116 -6.12 -12.95 4.64
N CYS A 117 -6.44 -11.95 5.46
CA CYS A 117 -6.22 -10.55 5.15
C CYS A 117 -4.71 -10.25 5.04
N GLY A 118 -4.30 -9.61 3.94
CA GLY A 118 -2.89 -9.28 3.70
C GLY A 118 -2.36 -8.09 4.50
N GLY A 119 -3.22 -7.36 5.22
CA GLY A 119 -2.86 -6.13 5.93
C GLY A 119 -2.00 -6.35 7.18
N CYS A 120 -2.20 -7.46 7.90
CA CYS A 120 -1.44 -7.81 9.10
C CYS A 120 -0.75 -9.16 8.89
N LYS A 121 0.57 -9.21 9.08
CA LYS A 121 1.37 -10.44 8.92
C LYS A 121 1.92 -11.01 10.23
N TRP A 122 1.98 -10.19 11.29
CA TRP A 122 2.66 -10.52 12.55
C TRP A 122 1.79 -10.47 13.81
N GLN A 123 0.45 -10.49 13.72
CA GLN A 123 -0.38 -10.56 14.95
C GLN A 123 -0.17 -11.86 15.74
N ASN A 124 0.37 -12.89 15.11
CA ASN A 124 0.77 -14.14 15.77
C ASN A 124 2.11 -14.03 16.53
N LEU A 125 2.76 -12.86 16.51
CA LEU A 125 4.02 -12.61 17.18
C LEU A 125 3.84 -11.48 18.23
N PRO A 126 4.33 -11.65 19.48
CA PRO A 126 4.32 -10.60 20.48
C PRO A 126 4.99 -9.33 19.98
N TYR A 127 4.49 -8.18 20.40
CA TYR A 127 4.96 -6.90 19.85
C TYR A 127 6.45 -6.65 20.12
N GLU A 128 6.95 -6.99 21.31
CA GLU A 128 8.38 -6.89 21.64
C GLU A 128 9.27 -7.70 20.69
N GLU A 129 8.80 -8.87 20.27
CA GLU A 129 9.53 -9.69 19.29
C GLU A 129 9.47 -9.05 17.89
N GLN A 130 8.34 -8.44 17.50
CA GLN A 130 8.27 -7.68 16.26
C GLN A 130 9.31 -6.55 16.22
N LEU A 131 9.48 -5.81 17.32
CA LEU A 131 10.47 -4.75 17.45
C LEU A 131 11.90 -5.28 17.30
N LYS A 132 12.24 -6.38 17.99
CA LYS A 132 13.55 -7.04 17.85
C LYS A 132 13.85 -7.44 16.40
N PHE A 133 12.87 -8.00 15.69
CA PHE A 133 13.08 -8.38 14.29
C PHE A 133 13.21 -7.17 13.37
N LYS A 134 12.45 -6.09 13.59
CA LYS A 134 12.61 -4.84 12.83
C LYS A 134 13.98 -4.22 13.06
N GLN A 135 14.44 -4.16 14.32
CA GLN A 135 15.80 -3.71 14.65
C GLN A 135 16.84 -4.54 13.89
N GLN A 136 16.75 -5.87 13.98
CA GLN A 136 17.68 -6.78 13.32
C GLN A 136 17.62 -6.64 11.79
N GLN A 137 16.44 -6.42 11.22
CA GLN A 137 16.27 -6.21 9.79
C GLN A 137 17.03 -4.97 9.31
N VAL A 138 16.92 -3.83 10.02
CA VAL A 138 17.68 -2.62 9.68
C VAL A 138 19.18 -2.90 9.83
N TYR A 139 19.60 -3.52 10.93
CA TYR A 139 21.00 -3.89 11.17
C TYR A 139 21.57 -4.74 10.03
N ASP A 140 20.92 -5.84 9.69
CA ASP A 140 21.35 -6.77 8.64
C ASP A 140 21.42 -6.09 7.26
N GLN A 141 20.42 -5.27 6.92
CA GLN A 141 20.36 -4.62 5.60
C GLN A 141 21.46 -3.57 5.45
N LEU A 142 21.66 -2.70 6.45
CA LEU A 142 22.70 -1.69 6.40
C LEU A 142 24.10 -2.32 6.40
N HIS A 143 24.36 -3.34 7.21
CA HIS A 143 25.68 -4.01 7.25
C HIS A 143 25.98 -4.80 5.96
N ARG A 144 25.02 -5.58 5.45
CA ARG A 144 25.27 -6.46 4.29
C ARG A 144 25.37 -5.68 2.97
N ILE A 145 24.53 -4.67 2.79
CA ILE A 145 24.43 -3.93 1.52
C ILE A 145 25.34 -2.71 1.52
N GLY A 146 25.37 -1.95 2.62
CA GLY A 146 26.09 -0.68 2.69
C GLY A 146 27.60 -0.86 2.63
N LYS A 147 28.16 -1.87 3.32
CA LYS A 147 29.62 -2.12 3.38
C LYS A 147 30.42 -0.87 3.82
N ILE A 148 29.85 -0.10 4.74
CA ILE A 148 30.41 1.13 5.30
C ILE A 148 30.58 0.97 6.82
N GLU A 149 31.33 1.88 7.42
CA GLU A 149 31.40 1.99 8.88
C GLU A 149 30.05 2.45 9.43
N LEU A 150 29.54 1.75 10.45
CA LEU A 150 28.26 2.02 11.07
C LEU A 150 28.44 2.13 12.60
N PRO A 151 27.78 3.10 13.25
CA PRO A 151 27.80 3.22 14.70
C PRO A 151 26.94 2.13 15.35
N GLU A 152 26.92 2.09 16.68
CA GLU A 152 25.88 1.36 17.39
C GLU A 152 24.50 1.95 17.07
N PHE A 153 23.52 1.07 16.83
CA PHE A 153 22.17 1.52 16.46
C PHE A 153 21.40 1.85 17.73
N MET A 154 20.66 2.95 17.67
CA MET A 154 19.73 3.28 18.75
C MET A 154 18.62 2.21 18.80
N PRO A 155 18.09 1.89 20.00
CA PRO A 155 16.95 0.99 20.13
C PRO A 155 15.74 1.50 19.33
N ILE A 156 15.09 0.60 18.59
CA ILE A 156 13.90 0.92 17.78
C ILE A 156 12.84 1.62 18.64
N LEU A 157 12.31 2.73 18.11
CA LEU A 157 11.16 3.37 18.72
C LEU A 157 9.91 2.58 18.35
N GLY A 158 9.32 1.91 19.34
CA GLY A 158 8.02 1.28 19.18
C GLY A 158 6.93 2.32 18.91
N SER A 159 5.92 1.92 18.13
CA SER A 159 4.68 2.67 17.97
C SER A 159 3.98 2.93 19.29
N VAL A 160 3.45 4.14 19.47
CA VAL A 160 2.62 4.54 20.63
C VAL A 160 1.40 3.63 20.80
N HIS A 161 0.79 3.24 19.67
CA HIS A 161 -0.37 2.35 19.65
C HIS A 161 -0.16 1.21 18.65
N THR A 162 -0.47 -0.01 19.07
CA THR A 162 -0.40 -1.19 18.18
C THR A 162 -1.74 -1.48 17.49
N GLN A 163 -2.83 -0.89 17.97
CA GLN A 163 -4.18 -0.98 17.42
C GLN A 163 -4.74 0.44 17.23
N ALA A 164 -5.71 0.61 16.34
CA ALA A 164 -6.33 1.90 16.03
C ALA A 164 -5.34 3.04 15.68
N TYR A 165 -4.11 2.72 15.27
CA TYR A 165 -3.08 3.70 14.96
C TYR A 165 -3.17 4.29 13.56
N ARG A 166 -3.85 3.59 12.63
CA ARG A 166 -4.00 4.02 11.25
C ARG A 166 -5.03 5.13 11.16
N ASN A 167 -4.67 6.21 10.49
CA ASN A 167 -5.57 7.32 10.21
C ASN A 167 -6.18 7.27 8.79
N LYS A 168 -5.84 6.26 7.99
CA LYS A 168 -6.34 6.07 6.62
C LYS A 168 -6.50 4.59 6.30
N LEU A 169 -7.64 4.22 5.73
CA LEU A 169 -7.90 2.90 5.14
C LEU A 169 -8.67 3.04 3.82
N ASP A 170 -8.34 2.17 2.87
CA ASP A 170 -8.94 2.10 1.54
C ASP A 170 -9.62 0.73 1.40
N PHE A 171 -10.92 0.71 1.15
CA PHE A 171 -11.74 -0.49 1.04
C PHE A 171 -12.29 -0.66 -0.36
N GLY A 172 -11.97 -1.78 -1.01
CA GLY A 172 -12.56 -2.16 -2.29
C GLY A 172 -13.96 -2.75 -2.12
N CYS A 173 -14.82 -2.47 -3.08
CA CYS A 173 -16.19 -2.94 -3.19
C CYS A 173 -16.30 -3.80 -4.46
N ALA A 174 -16.71 -5.06 -4.30
CA ALA A 174 -16.86 -5.96 -5.43
C ALA A 174 -18.16 -6.75 -5.36
N ASN A 175 -18.74 -7.03 -6.52
CA ASN A 175 -19.87 -7.95 -6.64
C ASN A 175 -19.51 -9.41 -6.29
N LYS A 176 -18.21 -9.72 -6.17
CA LYS A 176 -17.68 -11.03 -5.85
C LYS A 176 -16.84 -11.00 -4.59
N ARG A 177 -17.28 -11.73 -3.58
CA ARG A 177 -16.49 -11.92 -2.36
C ARG A 177 -15.47 -13.04 -2.50
N TYR A 178 -14.33 -12.88 -1.83
CA TYR A 178 -13.35 -13.93 -1.62
C TYR A 178 -13.88 -14.92 -0.58
N LEU A 179 -13.71 -16.22 -0.85
CA LEU A 179 -14.07 -17.31 0.06
C LEU A 179 -12.79 -18.00 0.54
N THR A 180 -12.69 -18.25 1.84
CA THR A 180 -11.58 -19.04 2.39
C THR A 180 -11.71 -20.52 1.99
N LYS A 181 -10.64 -21.30 2.15
CA LYS A 181 -10.64 -22.74 1.83
C LYS A 181 -11.70 -23.48 2.65
N GLU A 182 -11.82 -23.12 3.92
CA GLU A 182 -12.80 -23.67 4.86
C GLU A 182 -14.22 -23.36 4.40
N GLN A 183 -14.48 -22.10 4.03
CA GLN A 183 -15.79 -21.69 3.50
C GLN A 183 -16.13 -22.43 2.20
N ILE A 184 -15.15 -22.62 1.31
CA ILE A 184 -15.33 -23.41 0.08
C ILE A 184 -15.70 -24.87 0.39
N GLN A 185 -15.12 -25.46 1.44
CA GLN A 185 -15.41 -26.82 1.87
C GLN A 185 -16.83 -26.97 2.45
N THR A 186 -17.36 -25.90 3.05
CA THR A 186 -18.75 -25.86 3.57
C THR A 186 -19.80 -25.63 2.48
N LEU A 187 -19.42 -25.28 1.25
CA LEU A 187 -20.37 -25.12 0.15
C LEU A 187 -20.99 -26.47 -0.26
N PRO A 188 -22.25 -26.48 -0.71
CA PRO A 188 -22.83 -27.62 -1.42
C PRO A 188 -21.92 -28.12 -2.55
N ASN A 189 -21.91 -29.44 -2.81
CA ASN A 189 -20.96 -30.07 -3.74
C ASN A 189 -21.02 -29.49 -5.17
N ASP A 190 -22.22 -29.13 -5.63
CA ASP A 190 -22.49 -28.50 -6.93
C ASP A 190 -21.95 -27.06 -7.01
N GLU A 191 -22.00 -26.30 -5.91
CA GLU A 191 -21.38 -24.97 -5.80
C GLU A 191 -19.85 -25.04 -5.67
N ARG A 192 -19.34 -26.07 -4.97
CA ARG A 192 -17.90 -26.32 -4.79
C ARG A 192 -17.20 -26.63 -6.12
N LEU A 193 -17.85 -27.42 -6.99
CA LEU A 193 -17.33 -27.75 -8.33
C LEU A 193 -17.27 -26.51 -9.26
N ARG A 194 -18.13 -25.51 -9.02
CA ARG A 194 -18.16 -24.25 -9.78
C ARG A 194 -17.20 -23.18 -9.22
N VAL A 195 -16.35 -23.49 -8.23
CA VAL A 195 -15.36 -22.54 -7.69
C VAL A 195 -14.25 -22.35 -8.73
N GLY A 196 -14.37 -21.29 -9.55
CA GLY A 196 -13.41 -20.96 -10.61
C GLY A 196 -13.92 -21.08 -12.05
N GLU A 197 -15.17 -21.51 -12.25
CA GLU A 197 -15.81 -21.54 -13.56
C GLU A 197 -16.70 -20.31 -13.80
N ARG A 198 -16.86 -19.91 -15.07
CA ARG A 198 -17.77 -18.82 -15.48
C ARG A 198 -19.21 -19.29 -15.33
N SER A 199 -19.93 -18.84 -14.31
CA SER A 199 -21.39 -18.98 -14.23
C SER A 199 -22.06 -17.86 -15.03
N SER A 200 -22.70 -18.22 -16.14
CA SER A 200 -23.60 -17.35 -16.92
C SER A 200 -25.06 -17.59 -16.55
N GLY A 201 -25.35 -17.80 -15.27
CA GLY A 201 -26.68 -18.21 -14.82
C GLY A 201 -26.97 -17.80 -13.38
N MET A 202 -28.20 -17.33 -13.18
CA MET A 202 -28.78 -16.76 -11.96
C MET A 202 -28.95 -17.82 -10.87
N SER A 203 -27.87 -18.17 -10.19
CA SER A 203 -27.84 -18.99 -8.97
C SER A 203 -27.09 -18.18 -7.93
N GLN A 204 -27.76 -17.82 -6.82
CA GLN A 204 -27.19 -17.06 -5.69
C GLN A 204 -26.16 -17.93 -4.94
N SER A 205 -25.02 -18.21 -5.57
CA SER A 205 -23.91 -18.84 -4.86
C SER A 205 -23.30 -17.83 -3.90
N LEU A 206 -22.72 -18.30 -2.79
CA LEU A 206 -22.00 -17.44 -1.82
C LEU A 206 -20.86 -16.61 -2.44
N LYS A 207 -20.51 -16.81 -3.72
CA LYS A 207 -19.50 -16.08 -4.49
C LYS A 207 -20.06 -14.84 -5.18
N ASP A 208 -21.36 -14.80 -5.42
CA ASP A 208 -22.07 -13.68 -6.08
C ASP A 208 -22.65 -12.71 -5.04
N VAL A 209 -22.32 -12.92 -3.76
CA VAL A 209 -22.61 -12.00 -2.66
C VAL A 209 -21.58 -10.87 -2.71
N PRO A 210 -22.01 -9.61 -2.80
CA PRO A 210 -21.12 -8.47 -2.77
C PRO A 210 -20.31 -8.37 -1.46
N ALA A 211 -19.16 -7.72 -1.53
CA ALA A 211 -18.32 -7.47 -0.36
C ALA A 211 -17.66 -6.10 -0.41
N ILE A 212 -17.48 -5.51 0.78
CA ILE A 212 -16.61 -4.36 1.03
C ILE A 212 -15.49 -4.83 1.96
N GLY A 213 -14.24 -4.51 1.63
CA GLY A 213 -13.09 -4.96 2.40
C GLY A 213 -11.78 -4.80 1.65
N PHE A 214 -10.90 -5.80 1.75
CA PHE A 214 -9.56 -5.73 1.17
C PHE A 214 -9.36 -6.72 0.03
N HIS A 215 -8.54 -6.31 -0.94
CA HIS A 215 -8.02 -7.23 -1.96
C HIS A 215 -7.12 -8.30 -1.33
N ILE A 216 -7.17 -9.50 -1.89
CA ILE A 216 -6.27 -10.59 -1.52
C ILE A 216 -5.17 -10.72 -2.55
N THR A 217 -3.93 -10.93 -2.10
CA THR A 217 -2.79 -11.14 -2.98
C THR A 217 -3.06 -12.28 -3.97
N GLY A 218 -2.96 -12.00 -5.26
CA GLY A 218 -3.23 -12.97 -6.33
C GLY A 218 -4.69 -13.13 -6.74
N ALA A 219 -5.63 -12.46 -6.07
CA ALA A 219 -7.05 -12.42 -6.43
C ALA A 219 -7.51 -10.95 -6.55
N PHE A 220 -7.29 -10.36 -7.72
CA PHE A 220 -7.57 -8.95 -7.97
C PHE A 220 -9.07 -8.65 -8.14
N ASP A 221 -9.84 -9.61 -8.66
CA ASP A 221 -11.28 -9.46 -8.96
C ASP A 221 -12.20 -9.87 -7.81
N LYS A 222 -11.67 -10.06 -6.60
CA LYS A 222 -12.43 -10.50 -5.43
C LYS A 222 -12.00 -9.73 -4.19
N ILE A 223 -12.98 -9.43 -3.35
CA ILE A 223 -12.76 -8.71 -2.08
C ILE A 223 -13.00 -9.65 -0.91
N LEU A 224 -12.04 -9.71 0.02
CA LEU A 224 -12.28 -10.33 1.33
C LEU A 224 -13.20 -9.40 2.13
N PRO A 225 -14.40 -9.84 2.52
CA PRO A 225 -15.27 -9.05 3.37
C PRO A 225 -14.60 -8.81 4.72
N ILE A 226 -14.57 -7.54 5.14
CA ILE A 226 -14.04 -7.14 6.44
C ILE A 226 -15.21 -6.65 7.29
N GLU A 227 -15.42 -7.28 8.44
CA GLU A 227 -16.41 -6.84 9.43
C GLU A 227 -15.79 -5.90 10.45
N LYS A 228 -14.55 -6.17 10.86
CA LYS A 228 -13.79 -5.34 11.79
C LYS A 228 -12.32 -5.29 11.42
N CYS A 229 -11.87 -4.11 10.98
CA CYS A 229 -10.45 -3.76 10.98
C CYS A 229 -10.11 -3.12 12.32
N TRP A 230 -9.07 -3.63 12.97
CA TRP A 230 -8.58 -3.17 14.28
C TRP A 230 -7.45 -2.14 14.18
N LEU A 231 -7.02 -1.82 12.95
CA LEU A 231 -5.91 -0.90 12.74
C LEU A 231 -6.33 0.57 12.74
N MET A 232 -7.62 0.89 12.59
CA MET A 232 -8.16 2.24 12.64
C MET A 232 -9.34 2.26 13.62
N ASP A 233 -9.66 3.43 14.15
CA ASP A 233 -10.79 3.66 15.07
C ASP A 233 -12.10 2.99 14.59
N ASN A 234 -12.97 2.59 15.53
CA ASN A 234 -14.14 1.77 15.19
C ASN A 234 -15.13 2.44 14.24
N LEU A 235 -15.17 3.79 14.20
CA LEU A 235 -16.12 4.50 13.36
C LEU A 235 -15.96 4.16 11.87
N GLN A 236 -14.75 3.87 11.37
CA GLN A 236 -14.63 3.42 9.97
C GLN A 236 -15.32 2.08 9.72
N ASN A 237 -15.37 1.18 10.72
CA ASN A 237 -16.08 -0.09 10.58
C ASN A 237 -17.58 0.15 10.48
N GLU A 238 -18.10 1.05 11.32
CA GLU A 238 -19.52 1.41 11.32
C GLU A 238 -19.93 2.04 9.99
N ILE A 239 -19.15 3.01 9.48
CA ILE A 239 -19.40 3.66 8.18
C ILE A 239 -19.35 2.64 7.04
N ARG A 240 -18.30 1.81 6.98
CA ARG A 240 -18.13 0.80 5.92
C ARG A 240 -19.28 -0.22 5.94
N ASN A 241 -19.59 -0.77 7.11
CA ASN A 241 -20.62 -1.79 7.24
C ASN A 241 -22.00 -1.18 6.93
N GLU A 242 -22.27 0.05 7.35
CA GLU A 242 -23.51 0.74 7.00
C GLU A 242 -23.65 0.99 5.50
N ALA A 243 -22.58 1.42 4.83
CA ALA A 243 -22.58 1.60 3.39
C ALA A 243 -22.90 0.29 2.65
N ARG A 244 -22.36 -0.84 3.14
CA ARG A 244 -22.70 -2.17 2.62
C ARG A 244 -24.17 -2.49 2.79
N GLU A 245 -24.70 -2.37 4.02
CA GLU A 245 -26.10 -2.71 4.31
C GLU A 245 -27.07 -1.83 3.51
N TYR A 246 -26.81 -0.52 3.43
CA TYR A 246 -27.61 0.39 2.61
C TYR A 246 -27.57 0.02 1.13
N ALA A 247 -26.38 -0.23 0.58
CA ALA A 247 -26.22 -0.59 -0.82
C ALA A 247 -26.98 -1.88 -1.15
N MET A 248 -26.92 -2.89 -0.28
CA MET A 248 -27.65 -4.13 -0.45
C MET A 248 -29.17 -3.95 -0.33
N ALA A 249 -29.63 -3.20 0.67
CA ALA A 249 -31.06 -2.96 0.91
C ALA A 249 -31.73 -2.15 -0.21
N ASN A 250 -30.98 -1.27 -0.87
CA ASN A 250 -31.48 -0.40 -1.94
C ASN A 250 -31.10 -0.87 -3.35
N GLY A 251 -30.55 -2.09 -3.48
CA GLY A 251 -30.23 -2.68 -4.79
C GLY A 251 -29.14 -1.97 -5.58
N LEU A 252 -28.20 -1.30 -4.90
CA LEU A 252 -27.02 -0.72 -5.54
C LEU A 252 -26.13 -1.85 -6.05
N SER A 253 -25.64 -1.70 -7.28
CA SER A 253 -24.67 -2.63 -7.85
C SER A 253 -23.27 -2.36 -7.30
N PHE A 254 -22.53 -3.44 -7.05
CA PHE A 254 -21.12 -3.37 -6.69
C PHE A 254 -20.27 -3.61 -7.93
N PHE A 255 -19.09 -3.01 -7.97
CA PHE A 255 -18.25 -3.06 -9.16
C PHE A 255 -17.77 -4.47 -9.49
N ASP A 256 -17.83 -4.82 -10.77
CA ASP A 256 -17.20 -6.01 -11.33
C ASP A 256 -15.95 -5.58 -12.09
N LEU A 257 -14.77 -5.79 -11.48
CA LEU A 257 -13.49 -5.38 -12.06
C LEU A 257 -13.20 -6.05 -13.42
N ARG A 258 -13.79 -7.21 -13.74
CA ARG A 258 -13.57 -7.86 -15.05
C ARG A 258 -14.53 -7.36 -16.10
N ALA A 259 -15.79 -7.18 -15.74
CA ALA A 259 -16.82 -6.70 -16.66
C ALA A 259 -16.82 -5.17 -16.80
N GLN A 260 -16.16 -4.45 -15.89
CA GLN A 260 -16.08 -2.98 -15.85
C GLN A 260 -17.48 -2.35 -15.78
N VAL A 261 -18.32 -2.88 -14.89
CA VAL A 261 -19.69 -2.43 -14.65
C VAL A 261 -20.01 -2.48 -13.16
N GLY A 262 -21.05 -1.76 -12.74
CA GLY A 262 -21.49 -1.68 -11.36
C GLY A 262 -21.11 -0.35 -10.72
N LEU A 263 -21.90 0.10 -9.75
CA LEU A 263 -21.86 1.45 -9.22
C LEU A 263 -20.77 1.65 -8.16
N LEU A 264 -20.82 0.89 -7.05
CA LEU A 264 -19.95 1.12 -5.90
C LEU A 264 -18.58 0.45 -6.09
N ARG A 265 -17.50 1.24 -6.08
CA ARG A 265 -16.12 0.78 -6.33
C ARG A 265 -15.25 0.72 -5.10
N ASP A 266 -15.06 1.85 -4.42
CA ASP A 266 -14.12 1.96 -3.31
C ASP A 266 -14.63 2.96 -2.26
N ILE A 267 -14.19 2.77 -1.03
CA ILE A 267 -14.42 3.70 0.07
C ILE A 267 -13.06 4.00 0.70
N ILE A 268 -12.66 5.27 0.68
CA ILE A 268 -11.46 5.74 1.38
C ILE A 268 -11.92 6.48 2.62
N ILE A 269 -11.43 6.08 3.78
CA ILE A 269 -11.78 6.71 5.05
C ILE A 269 -10.49 7.22 5.70
N ARG A 270 -10.52 8.49 6.12
CA ARG A 270 -9.47 9.11 6.93
C ARG A 270 -10.08 9.67 8.21
N ASN A 271 -9.30 9.65 9.28
CA ASN A 271 -9.51 10.50 10.44
C ASN A 271 -8.22 11.28 10.74
N SER A 272 -8.26 12.15 11.73
CA SER A 272 -7.10 12.93 12.16
C SER A 272 -7.04 13.04 13.68
N ALA A 273 -5.89 13.45 14.19
CA ALA A 273 -5.72 13.78 15.61
C ALA A 273 -6.57 14.99 16.04
N SER A 274 -7.05 15.82 15.10
CA SER A 274 -8.01 16.90 15.39
C SER A 274 -9.43 16.39 15.66
N GLY A 275 -9.71 15.10 15.41
CA GLY A 275 -11.04 14.49 15.52
C GLY A 275 -11.89 14.65 14.26
N GLU A 276 -11.33 15.19 13.17
CA GLU A 276 -12.02 15.34 11.89
C GLU A 276 -12.02 14.03 11.10
N TRP A 277 -13.07 13.84 10.30
CA TRP A 277 -13.27 12.62 9.49
C TRP A 277 -13.53 12.97 8.04
N MET A 278 -12.82 12.28 7.15
CA MET A 278 -13.00 12.34 5.70
C MET A 278 -13.44 10.98 5.18
N VAL A 279 -14.52 10.96 4.41
CA VAL A 279 -15.00 9.75 3.73
C VAL A 279 -15.14 10.07 2.25
N ILE A 280 -14.54 9.25 1.40
CA ILE A 280 -14.56 9.41 -0.05
C ILE A 280 -15.15 8.14 -0.66
N PHE A 281 -16.28 8.27 -1.34
CA PHE A 281 -16.87 7.19 -2.13
C PHE A 281 -16.41 7.27 -3.58
N GLN A 282 -15.87 6.19 -4.11
CA GLN A 282 -15.63 6.05 -5.53
C GLN A 282 -16.78 5.27 -6.16
N PHE A 283 -17.35 5.87 -7.21
CA PHE A 283 -18.40 5.28 -8.02
C PHE A 283 -17.91 5.00 -9.44
N HIS A 284 -18.68 4.21 -10.19
CA HIS A 284 -18.59 4.06 -11.64
C HIS A 284 -19.99 4.17 -12.22
N TYR A 285 -20.34 5.36 -12.68
CA TYR A 285 -21.66 5.62 -13.25
C TYR A 285 -21.86 4.89 -14.56
N ASP A 286 -23.07 4.35 -14.76
CA ASP A 286 -23.47 3.75 -16.02
C ASP A 286 -23.74 4.85 -17.06
N ARG A 287 -22.84 4.98 -18.04
CA ARG A 287 -22.93 5.97 -19.11
C ARG A 287 -23.51 5.40 -20.41
N THR A 288 -24.18 4.24 -20.37
CA THR A 288 -24.74 3.58 -21.56
C THR A 288 -25.98 4.31 -22.12
N SER A 289 -26.74 5.00 -21.27
CA SER A 289 -27.82 5.90 -21.67
C SER A 289 -27.99 7.04 -20.67
N ALA A 290 -28.75 8.08 -21.03
CA ALA A 290 -29.02 9.20 -20.14
C ALA A 290 -29.82 8.77 -18.90
N GLU A 291 -30.74 7.81 -19.07
CA GLU A 291 -31.54 7.25 -17.99
C GLU A 291 -30.68 6.41 -17.02
N ALA A 292 -29.76 5.59 -17.55
CA ALA A 292 -28.86 4.78 -16.73
C ALA A 292 -27.89 5.65 -15.90
N LEU A 293 -27.43 6.75 -16.49
CA LEU A 293 -26.58 7.73 -15.81
C LEU A 293 -27.35 8.42 -14.69
N ALA A 294 -28.55 8.94 -14.98
CA ALA A 294 -29.39 9.59 -13.99
C ALA A 294 -29.72 8.65 -12.82
N GLN A 295 -30.01 7.37 -13.11
CA GLN A 295 -30.28 6.38 -12.08
C GLN A 295 -29.05 6.10 -11.20
N SER A 296 -27.86 5.98 -11.81
CA SER A 296 -26.60 5.77 -11.10
C SER A 296 -26.27 6.95 -10.18
N GLU A 297 -26.45 8.18 -10.67
CA GLU A 297 -26.25 9.40 -9.88
C GLU A 297 -27.24 9.51 -8.71
N GLU A 298 -28.51 9.17 -8.94
CA GLU A 298 -29.54 9.16 -7.90
C GLU A 298 -29.18 8.15 -6.79
N GLN A 299 -28.80 6.93 -7.17
CA GLN A 299 -28.38 5.90 -6.23
C GLN A 299 -27.13 6.32 -5.43
N ALA A 300 -26.13 6.90 -6.09
CA ALA A 300 -24.93 7.41 -5.43
C ALA A 300 -25.26 8.53 -4.43
N LYS A 301 -26.07 9.51 -4.84
CA LYS A 301 -26.52 10.60 -3.96
C LYS A 301 -27.37 10.08 -2.80
N GLY A 302 -28.21 9.06 -3.02
CA GLY A 302 -28.98 8.41 -1.95
C GLY A 302 -28.09 7.79 -0.88
N LEU A 303 -27.05 7.04 -1.27
CA LEU A 303 -26.06 6.50 -0.34
C LEU A 303 -25.31 7.59 0.41
N LEU A 304 -24.83 8.63 -0.30
CA LEU A 304 -24.12 9.74 0.32
C LEU A 304 -24.99 10.48 1.35
N GLN A 305 -26.26 10.74 1.02
CA GLN A 305 -27.20 11.38 1.93
C GLN A 305 -27.45 10.53 3.17
N HIS A 306 -27.66 9.22 3.01
CA HIS A 306 -27.84 8.29 4.13
C HIS A 306 -26.65 8.29 5.08
N ILE A 307 -25.43 8.24 4.53
CA ILE A 307 -24.19 8.29 5.33
C ILE A 307 -24.05 9.65 6.03
N ALA A 308 -24.36 10.75 5.35
CA ALA A 308 -24.32 12.10 5.89
C ALA A 308 -25.30 12.33 7.05
N ASP A 309 -26.45 11.65 7.05
CA ASP A 309 -27.49 11.77 8.06
C ASP A 309 -27.20 10.85 9.26
N LYS A 310 -26.69 9.65 9.00
CA LYS A 310 -26.38 8.66 10.05
C LYS A 310 -25.09 8.98 10.81
N PHE A 311 -24.11 9.59 10.15
CA PHE A 311 -22.80 9.90 10.74
C PHE A 311 -22.51 11.41 10.68
N PRO A 312 -23.18 12.22 11.52
CA PRO A 312 -23.04 13.68 11.51
C PRO A 312 -21.62 14.16 11.89
N GLN A 313 -20.79 13.31 12.49
CA GLN A 313 -19.39 13.60 12.78
C GLN A 313 -18.46 13.61 11.56
N ILE A 314 -18.92 13.17 10.37
CA ILE A 314 -18.12 13.26 9.14
C ILE A 314 -17.95 14.73 8.76
N THR A 315 -16.72 15.22 8.82
CA THR A 315 -16.36 16.61 8.51
C THR A 315 -16.26 16.87 7.01
N SER A 316 -15.84 15.84 6.25
CA SER A 316 -15.64 15.90 4.81
C SER A 316 -16.21 14.64 4.16
N LEU A 317 -17.40 14.75 3.57
CA LEU A 317 -17.98 13.67 2.77
C LEU A 317 -17.83 14.02 1.29
N MET A 318 -17.07 13.20 0.58
CA MET A 318 -16.69 13.43 -0.81
C MET A 318 -16.99 12.21 -1.67
N TYR A 319 -16.98 12.40 -2.99
CA TYR A 319 -17.12 11.32 -3.94
C TYR A 319 -16.45 11.63 -5.28
N LEU A 320 -16.26 10.60 -6.09
CA LEU A 320 -15.81 10.73 -7.46
C LEU A 320 -16.44 9.65 -8.36
N ASP A 321 -16.51 9.94 -9.65
CA ASP A 321 -16.84 8.96 -10.68
C ASP A 321 -15.56 8.51 -11.39
N ASN A 322 -15.11 7.29 -11.13
CA ASN A 322 -13.92 6.71 -11.74
C ASN A 322 -14.32 5.69 -12.82
N GLN A 323 -14.08 6.05 -14.07
CA GLN A 323 -14.37 5.22 -15.26
C GLN A 323 -13.15 4.41 -15.72
N LYS A 324 -12.01 4.47 -15.01
CA LYS A 324 -10.78 3.76 -15.37
C LYS A 324 -10.81 2.30 -14.94
N CYS A 325 -9.95 1.49 -15.54
CA CYS A 325 -9.76 0.09 -15.17
C CYS A 325 -9.07 -0.15 -13.81
N ASN A 326 -8.56 0.90 -13.17
CA ASN A 326 -7.87 0.85 -11.88
C ASN A 326 -8.51 1.83 -10.90
N ASP A 327 -8.15 1.73 -9.63
CA ASP A 327 -8.81 2.44 -8.52
C ASP A 327 -8.10 3.75 -8.14
N THR A 328 -7.06 4.15 -8.90
CA THR A 328 -6.25 5.34 -8.60
C THR A 328 -7.07 6.63 -8.73
N ILE A 329 -6.86 7.58 -7.82
CA ILE A 329 -7.64 8.84 -7.73
C ILE A 329 -6.86 10.11 -8.08
N GLY A 330 -5.54 10.02 -8.29
CA GLY A 330 -4.66 11.20 -8.40
C GLY A 330 -5.07 12.16 -9.53
N ASP A 331 -5.43 11.61 -10.69
CA ASP A 331 -5.88 12.33 -11.89
C ASP A 331 -7.41 12.53 -11.94
N GLN A 332 -8.15 12.12 -10.92
CA GLN A 332 -9.61 12.20 -10.90
C GLN A 332 -10.10 13.49 -10.24
N GLU A 333 -11.21 14.04 -10.69
CA GLU A 333 -11.92 15.11 -9.97
C GLU A 333 -12.67 14.50 -8.78
N ILE A 334 -12.53 15.13 -7.60
CA ILE A 334 -13.18 14.69 -6.37
C ILE A 334 -14.11 15.81 -5.91
N LEU A 335 -15.40 15.50 -5.77
CA LEU A 335 -16.46 16.43 -5.46
C LEU A 335 -16.82 16.36 -3.98
N VAL A 336 -17.04 17.50 -3.35
CA VAL A 336 -17.58 17.57 -1.98
C VAL A 336 -19.09 17.40 -2.05
N PHE A 337 -19.61 16.43 -1.32
CA PHE A 337 -21.05 16.27 -1.12
C PHE A 337 -21.54 17.07 0.10
N LYS A 338 -20.83 16.98 1.23
CA LYS A 338 -21.17 17.71 2.48
C LYS A 338 -19.91 18.02 3.28
N GLY A 339 -19.85 19.21 3.86
CA GLY A 339 -18.75 19.64 4.72
C GLY A 339 -17.65 20.37 3.94
N ILE A 340 -16.39 20.10 4.28
CA ILE A 340 -15.21 20.74 3.68
C ILE A 340 -14.44 19.79 2.76
N ASP A 341 -13.54 20.32 1.92
CA ASP A 341 -12.75 19.55 0.93
C ASP A 341 -11.44 18.97 1.49
N HIS A 342 -11.23 19.09 2.81
CA HIS A 342 -10.02 18.65 3.49
C HIS A 342 -10.32 18.28 4.95
N ILE A 343 -9.34 17.70 5.63
CA ILE A 343 -9.26 17.66 7.10
C ILE A 343 -7.94 18.28 7.53
N TYR A 344 -7.81 18.57 8.81
CA TYR A 344 -6.55 19.01 9.40
C TYR A 344 -5.94 17.92 10.26
N GLU A 345 -4.64 17.73 10.09
CA GLU A 345 -3.81 16.99 11.04
C GLU A 345 -3.04 17.95 11.94
N LEU A 346 -2.75 17.47 13.15
CA LEU A 346 -2.06 18.23 14.18
C LEU A 346 -0.74 17.56 14.52
N MET A 347 0.32 18.36 14.62
CA MET A 347 1.62 17.90 15.12
C MET A 347 2.30 19.03 15.89
N GLU A 348 2.48 18.83 17.19
CA GLU A 348 2.79 19.91 18.14
C GLU A 348 1.77 21.05 18.02
N ASP A 349 2.23 22.27 17.79
CA ASP A 349 1.41 23.45 17.57
C ASP A 349 1.16 23.73 16.07
N LEU A 350 1.55 22.81 15.18
CA LEU A 350 1.35 22.93 13.75
C LEU A 350 0.09 22.22 13.27
N LYS A 351 -0.53 22.83 12.27
CA LYS A 351 -1.77 22.39 11.62
C LYS A 351 -1.53 22.16 10.14
N PHE A 352 -1.80 20.95 9.65
CA PHE A 352 -1.58 20.54 8.27
C PHE A 352 -2.89 20.26 7.57
N LYS A 353 -3.18 20.98 6.49
CA LYS A 353 -4.27 20.67 5.56
C LYS A 353 -3.95 19.35 4.86
N VAL A 354 -4.88 18.40 4.93
CA VAL A 354 -4.80 17.11 4.26
C VAL A 354 -6.03 16.97 3.36
N GLY A 355 -5.80 17.07 2.06
CA GLY A 355 -6.80 16.82 1.04
C GLY A 355 -7.01 15.33 0.74
N PRO A 356 -8.00 14.99 -0.10
CA PRO A 356 -8.31 13.60 -0.45
C PRO A 356 -7.17 12.88 -1.16
N LYS A 357 -6.39 13.60 -1.97
CA LYS A 357 -5.24 13.09 -2.74
C LYS A 357 -3.91 13.23 -1.99
N SER A 358 -3.86 14.08 -0.98
CA SER A 358 -2.62 14.41 -0.27
C SER A 358 -2.07 13.19 0.49
N PHE A 359 -0.76 12.98 0.40
CA PHE A 359 -0.07 12.02 1.24
C PHE A 359 0.14 12.61 2.63
N TYR A 360 -0.15 11.80 3.65
CA TYR A 360 0.18 12.09 5.04
C TYR A 360 0.50 10.77 5.74
N GLN A 361 1.35 10.80 6.77
CA GLN A 361 1.76 9.58 7.45
C GLN A 361 0.55 8.87 8.06
N THR A 362 0.44 7.57 7.84
CA THR A 362 -0.78 6.85 8.26
C THR A 362 -0.85 6.62 9.77
N ASN A 363 0.22 6.89 10.52
CA ASN A 363 0.29 6.72 11.97
C ASN A 363 0.69 8.06 12.59
N THR A 364 -0.28 8.91 12.91
CA THR A 364 -0.05 10.32 13.27
C THR A 364 0.84 10.46 14.51
N GLU A 365 0.54 9.70 15.57
CA GLU A 365 1.32 9.77 16.82
C GLU A 365 2.74 9.27 16.63
N GLN A 366 2.95 8.21 15.84
CA GLN A 366 4.31 7.75 15.57
C GLN A 366 5.06 8.64 14.58
N ALA A 367 4.36 9.29 13.65
CA ALA A 367 4.95 10.26 12.74
C ALA A 367 5.60 11.42 13.50
N TYR A 368 5.00 11.86 14.61
CA TYR A 368 5.60 12.84 15.50
C TYR A 368 6.97 12.39 16.03
N HIS A 369 7.09 11.13 16.47
CA HIS A 369 8.37 10.58 16.93
C HIS A 369 9.39 10.45 15.80
N LEU A 370 8.97 9.96 14.62
CA LEU A 370 9.82 9.88 13.43
C LEU A 370 10.41 11.25 13.05
N TYR A 371 9.57 12.27 12.95
CA TYR A 371 10.01 13.61 12.57
C TYR A 371 10.77 14.31 13.69
N SER A 372 10.47 14.01 14.95
CA SER A 372 11.27 14.48 16.09
C SER A 372 12.71 13.96 16.02
N VAL A 373 12.91 12.69 15.65
CA VAL A 373 14.25 12.15 15.39
C VAL A 373 14.93 12.90 14.26
N ALA A 374 14.24 13.09 13.12
CA ALA A 374 14.81 13.81 11.98
C ALA A 374 15.22 15.24 12.34
N ARG A 375 14.35 15.97 13.06
CA ARG A 375 14.61 17.32 13.58
C ARG A 375 15.79 17.36 14.55
N ASN A 376 15.90 16.37 15.44
CA ASN A 376 17.01 16.28 16.40
C ASN A 376 18.33 15.99 15.69
N PHE A 377 18.34 15.08 14.72
CA PHE A 377 19.52 14.75 13.91
C PHE A 377 19.96 15.92 13.03
N ALA A 378 19.02 16.75 12.54
CA ALA A 378 19.35 17.96 11.80
C ALA A 378 20.19 18.96 12.61
N GLY A 379 20.04 18.96 13.95
CA GLY A 379 20.89 19.74 14.85
C GLY A 379 20.80 21.25 14.61
N LEU A 380 19.59 21.74 14.33
CA LEU A 380 19.35 23.13 13.93
C LEU A 380 19.44 24.09 15.11
N THR A 381 20.08 25.24 14.88
CA THR A 381 20.31 26.32 15.86
C THR A 381 19.54 27.61 15.54
N GLY A 382 18.87 27.66 14.39
CA GLY A 382 18.18 28.85 13.87
C GLY A 382 18.96 29.57 12.77
N ASN A 383 20.16 29.10 12.43
CA ASN A 383 21.06 29.76 11.48
C ASN A 383 21.16 29.03 10.13
N GLU A 384 20.65 27.81 10.05
CA GLU A 384 20.88 26.88 8.95
C GLU A 384 19.95 27.14 7.77
N LEU A 385 20.49 27.02 6.55
CA LEU A 385 19.69 26.76 5.35
C LEU A 385 19.45 25.25 5.22
N VAL A 386 18.18 24.86 5.28
CA VAL A 386 17.76 23.45 5.20
C VAL A 386 17.12 23.18 3.85
N TYR A 387 17.55 22.12 3.16
CA TYR A 387 16.83 21.60 2.01
C TYR A 387 16.04 20.36 2.43
N ASP A 388 14.73 20.35 2.18
CA ASP A 388 13.83 19.21 2.39
C ASP A 388 13.50 18.59 1.04
N LEU A 389 14.18 17.49 0.71
CA LEU A 389 14.03 16.78 -0.55
C LEU A 389 12.90 15.76 -0.43
N TYR A 390 12.01 15.73 -1.42
CA TYR A 390 10.77 14.92 -1.41
C TYR A 390 9.82 15.42 -0.31
N THR A 391 9.66 16.74 -0.24
CA THR A 391 8.97 17.43 0.87
C THR A 391 7.48 17.08 0.96
N GLY A 392 6.89 16.51 -0.09
CA GLY A 392 5.46 16.23 -0.17
C GLY A 392 4.65 17.50 0.06
N THR A 393 3.73 17.46 1.04
CA THR A 393 2.92 18.61 1.47
C THR A 393 3.64 19.55 2.45
N GLY A 394 4.97 19.51 2.48
CA GLY A 394 5.79 20.36 3.35
C GLY A 394 5.76 19.95 4.81
N THR A 395 5.44 18.69 5.13
CA THR A 395 5.24 18.29 6.54
C THR A 395 6.53 18.39 7.35
N ILE A 396 7.64 17.83 6.84
CA ILE A 396 8.95 17.91 7.49
C ILE A 396 9.48 19.35 7.44
N ALA A 397 9.44 19.99 6.26
CA ALA A 397 9.86 21.37 6.07
C ALA A 397 9.25 22.32 7.12
N ASN A 398 7.93 22.31 7.26
CA ASN A 398 7.22 23.14 8.25
C ASN A 398 7.53 22.74 9.69
N PHE A 399 7.69 21.43 9.96
CA PHE A 399 8.02 20.92 11.29
C PHE A 399 9.38 21.40 11.80
N VAL A 400 10.36 21.60 10.91
CA VAL A 400 11.70 22.09 11.27
C VAL A 400 11.89 23.60 11.10
N ALA A 401 11.00 24.28 10.38
CA ALA A 401 11.14 25.68 9.97
C ALA A 401 11.36 26.66 11.12
N LYS A 402 10.69 26.47 12.27
CA LYS A 402 10.84 27.34 13.46
C LYS A 402 12.26 27.37 14.03
N LYS A 403 13.08 26.36 13.73
CA LYS A 403 14.47 26.24 14.19
C LYS A 403 15.48 26.41 13.06
N ALA A 404 15.07 26.82 11.87
CA ALA A 404 15.94 27.06 10.73
C ALA A 404 15.95 28.55 10.35
N ARG A 405 17.02 29.01 9.70
CA ARG A 405 17.02 30.34 9.08
C ARG A 405 16.07 30.36 7.89
N LYS A 406 16.14 29.32 7.06
CA LYS A 406 15.31 29.15 5.86
C LYS A 406 15.21 27.66 5.51
N VAL A 407 14.06 27.24 5.03
CA VAL A 407 13.83 25.88 4.52
C VAL A 407 13.40 25.94 3.05
N ILE A 408 13.97 25.08 2.21
CA ILE A 408 13.61 24.95 0.80
C ILE A 408 13.14 23.52 0.57
N GLY A 409 11.86 23.36 0.25
CA GLY A 409 11.26 22.07 -0.08
C GLY A 409 11.18 21.84 -1.59
N ILE A 410 11.49 20.63 -2.04
CA ILE A 410 11.37 20.21 -3.44
C ILE A 410 10.52 18.95 -3.52
N GLU A 411 9.54 18.93 -4.42
CA GLU A 411 8.64 17.79 -4.64
C GLU A 411 8.27 17.69 -6.13
N TYR A 412 8.08 16.48 -6.65
CA TYR A 412 7.69 16.28 -8.05
C TYR A 412 6.22 16.63 -8.31
N VAL A 413 5.34 16.36 -7.34
CA VAL A 413 3.88 16.56 -7.45
C VAL A 413 3.50 18.04 -7.22
N PRO A 414 3.02 18.77 -8.25
CA PRO A 414 2.67 20.18 -8.10
C PRO A 414 1.56 20.44 -7.09
N GLU A 415 0.53 19.59 -7.01
CA GLU A 415 -0.55 19.75 -6.03
C GLU A 415 -0.04 19.67 -4.59
N ALA A 416 0.98 18.84 -4.33
CA ALA A 416 1.59 18.72 -3.01
C ALA A 416 2.34 20.01 -2.61
N ILE A 417 2.94 20.71 -3.57
CA ILE A 417 3.61 22.00 -3.36
C ILE A 417 2.61 23.11 -3.04
N GLU A 418 1.45 23.12 -3.70
CA GLU A 418 0.38 24.06 -3.36
C GLU A 418 -0.17 23.80 -1.94
N ASP A 419 -0.36 22.53 -1.56
CA ASP A 419 -0.67 22.16 -0.19
C ASP A 419 0.44 22.57 0.80
N ALA A 420 1.71 22.45 0.42
CA ALA A 420 2.85 22.86 1.26
C ALA A 420 2.86 24.37 1.55
N LYS A 421 2.58 25.20 0.53
CA LYS A 421 2.43 26.65 0.70
C LYS A 421 1.26 27.01 1.60
N ILE A 422 0.12 26.33 1.44
CA ILE A 422 -1.04 26.50 2.32
C ILE A 422 -0.68 26.12 3.76
N ASN A 423 0.02 25.00 3.95
CA ASN A 423 0.46 24.55 5.27
C ASN A 423 1.39 25.57 5.94
N SER A 424 2.34 26.16 5.22
CA SER A 424 3.16 27.24 5.76
C SER A 424 2.34 28.46 6.16
N ALA A 425 1.41 28.89 5.29
CA ALA A 425 0.57 30.06 5.54
C ALA A 425 -0.34 29.87 6.76
N VAL A 426 -0.97 28.70 6.91
CA VAL A 426 -1.85 28.34 8.04
C VAL A 426 -1.08 28.34 9.37
N ASN A 427 0.22 28.05 9.34
CA ASN A 427 1.09 28.02 10.51
C ASN A 427 1.89 29.31 10.73
N HIS A 428 1.68 30.34 9.90
CA HIS A 428 2.45 31.60 9.93
C HIS A 428 3.97 31.36 9.79
N ILE A 429 4.36 30.46 8.89
CA ILE A 429 5.75 30.13 8.59
C ILE A 429 6.16 30.83 7.29
N ASP A 430 6.93 31.91 7.42
CA ASP A 430 7.32 32.76 6.27
C ASP A 430 8.72 32.43 5.73
N ASN A 431 9.47 31.55 6.39
CA ASN A 431 10.85 31.19 6.04
C ASN A 431 10.97 29.91 5.21
N THR A 432 9.89 29.46 4.58
CA THR A 432 9.84 28.29 3.69
C THR A 432 9.66 28.69 2.23
N LEU A 433 10.36 28.04 1.30
CA LEU A 433 10.09 28.11 -0.15
C LEU A 433 9.87 26.71 -0.71
N PHE A 434 9.01 26.57 -1.71
CA PHE A 434 8.62 25.28 -2.27
C PHE A 434 8.68 25.29 -3.80
N TYR A 435 9.28 24.25 -4.39
CA TYR A 435 9.48 24.11 -5.82
C TYR A 435 8.95 22.75 -6.32
N ALA A 436 8.20 22.79 -7.42
CA ALA A 436 7.67 21.60 -8.08
C ALA A 436 8.59 21.16 -9.24
N GLY A 437 8.96 19.88 -9.29
CA GLY A 437 9.68 19.28 -10.42
C GLY A 437 10.43 18.00 -10.07
N ASP A 438 10.93 17.29 -11.08
CA ASP A 438 11.75 16.09 -10.86
C ASP A 438 13.02 16.47 -10.09
N MET A 439 13.32 15.72 -9.02
CA MET A 439 14.41 16.01 -8.11
C MET A 439 15.74 16.16 -8.84
N LYS A 440 16.00 15.33 -9.86
CA LYS A 440 17.26 15.38 -10.62
C LYS A 440 17.35 16.61 -11.54
N ASP A 441 16.20 17.17 -11.92
CA ASP A 441 16.11 18.29 -12.86
C ASP A 441 16.05 19.64 -12.13
N ILE A 442 15.52 19.67 -10.90
CA ILE A 442 15.45 20.88 -10.06
C ILE A 442 16.70 21.03 -9.19
N LEU A 443 17.16 19.96 -8.54
CA LEU A 443 18.32 20.03 -7.64
C LEU A 443 19.62 20.00 -8.48
N THR A 444 20.00 21.15 -9.02
CA THR A 444 21.22 21.34 -9.82
C THR A 444 22.22 22.29 -9.15
N GLU A 445 23.44 22.38 -9.71
CA GLU A 445 24.45 23.34 -9.23
C GLU A 445 23.97 24.79 -9.37
N GLU A 446 23.23 25.11 -10.45
CA GLU A 446 22.64 26.43 -10.66
C GLU A 446 21.59 26.76 -9.61
N PHE A 447 20.70 25.80 -9.29
CA PHE A 447 19.69 25.96 -8.24
C PHE A 447 20.34 26.24 -6.87
N ILE A 448 21.43 25.53 -6.56
CA ILE A 448 22.20 25.75 -5.32
C ILE A 448 22.92 27.11 -5.36
N ALA A 449 23.45 27.53 -6.51
CA ALA A 449 24.08 28.84 -6.65
C ALA A 449 23.08 29.99 -6.45
N GLU A 450 21.84 29.82 -6.95
CA GLU A 450 20.76 30.81 -6.79
C GLU A 450 20.23 30.88 -5.36
N HIS A 451 19.95 29.73 -4.75
CA HIS A 451 19.24 29.66 -3.48
C HIS A 451 20.15 29.52 -2.25
N GLY A 452 21.44 29.29 -2.48
CA GLY A 452 22.47 29.13 -1.46
C GLY A 452 22.80 27.67 -1.18
N ARG A 453 24.05 27.44 -0.75
CA ARG A 453 24.53 26.12 -0.35
C ARG A 453 23.86 25.67 0.95
N PRO A 454 23.20 24.50 1.01
CA PRO A 454 22.53 24.04 2.22
C PRO A 454 23.54 23.71 3.34
N ASP A 455 23.19 24.07 4.57
CA ASP A 455 23.90 23.63 5.77
C ASP A 455 23.48 22.20 6.15
N VAL A 456 22.19 21.89 5.95
CA VAL A 456 21.56 20.61 6.26
C VAL A 456 20.67 20.18 5.10
N ILE A 457 20.70 18.90 4.76
CA ILE A 457 19.73 18.28 3.85
C ILE A 457 18.92 17.25 4.64
N ILE A 458 17.59 17.31 4.55
CA ILE A 458 16.68 16.26 4.99
C ILE A 458 16.10 15.61 3.73
N THR A 459 16.06 14.28 3.68
CA THR A 459 15.54 13.55 2.52
C THR A 459 14.70 12.37 2.96
N ASP A 460 13.50 12.25 2.37
CA ASP A 460 12.56 11.12 2.54
C ASP A 460 12.17 10.55 1.16
N PRO A 461 13.11 9.91 0.45
CA PRO A 461 12.89 9.45 -0.92
C PRO A 461 11.88 8.30 -0.98
N PRO A 462 11.30 8.03 -2.17
CA PRO A 462 10.44 6.87 -2.38
C PRO A 462 11.18 5.55 -2.12
N ARG A 463 10.43 4.44 -2.10
CA ARG A 463 10.96 3.08 -1.86
C ARG A 463 12.14 2.64 -2.73
N ALA A 464 12.36 3.30 -3.87
CA ALA A 464 13.49 3.04 -4.77
C ALA A 464 14.82 3.68 -4.29
N GLY A 465 14.78 4.53 -3.26
CA GLY A 465 15.88 5.39 -2.83
C GLY A 465 16.02 6.64 -3.70
N MET A 466 17.14 7.33 -3.54
CA MET A 466 17.49 8.52 -4.32
C MET A 466 17.97 8.16 -5.72
N HIS A 467 17.78 9.08 -6.66
CA HIS A 467 18.40 8.98 -7.98
C HIS A 467 19.91 9.23 -7.87
N PRO A 468 20.79 8.53 -8.62
CA PRO A 468 22.24 8.74 -8.56
C PRO A 468 22.67 10.20 -8.78
N ASP A 469 22.00 10.91 -9.69
CA ASP A 469 22.29 12.34 -9.93
C ASP A 469 21.98 13.21 -8.71
N VAL A 470 20.94 12.87 -7.93
CA VAL A 470 20.62 13.58 -6.68
C VAL A 470 21.71 13.35 -5.64
N VAL A 471 22.22 12.11 -5.52
CA VAL A 471 23.36 11.78 -4.65
C VAL A 471 24.60 12.59 -5.05
N LYS A 472 24.89 12.66 -6.35
CA LYS A 472 26.01 13.45 -6.88
C LYS A 472 25.86 14.94 -6.56
N THR A 473 24.66 15.51 -6.74
CA THR A 473 24.42 16.92 -6.39
C THR A 473 24.57 17.15 -4.88
N ILE A 474 24.11 16.23 -4.03
CA ILE A 474 24.29 16.32 -2.57
C ILE A 474 25.78 16.33 -2.20
N LEU A 475 26.60 15.46 -2.81
CA LEU A 475 28.06 15.46 -2.61
C LEU A 475 28.69 16.79 -3.04
N GLY A 476 28.30 17.34 -4.20
CA GLY A 476 28.78 18.65 -4.67
C GLY A 476 28.35 19.82 -3.76
N ALA A 477 27.10 19.81 -3.29
CA ALA A 477 26.56 20.76 -2.33
C ALA A 477 27.25 20.65 -0.97
N ALA A 478 27.79 19.48 -0.65
CA ALA A 478 28.48 19.12 0.58
C ALA A 478 27.97 19.86 1.85
N PRO A 479 26.70 19.66 2.24
CA PRO A 479 26.17 20.12 3.53
C PRO A 479 26.97 19.57 4.72
N LYS A 480 26.80 20.17 5.90
CA LYS A 480 27.46 19.66 7.11
C LYS A 480 26.79 18.37 7.61
N ARG A 481 25.48 18.28 7.45
CA ARG A 481 24.66 17.13 7.89
C ARG A 481 23.65 16.73 6.82
N ILE A 482 23.41 15.42 6.72
CA ILE A 482 22.30 14.86 5.95
C ILE A 482 21.48 13.99 6.89
N VAL A 483 20.17 14.22 6.92
CA VAL A 483 19.21 13.39 7.64
C VAL A 483 18.40 12.61 6.62
N TYR A 484 18.59 11.30 6.58
CA TYR A 484 17.93 10.42 5.63
C TYR A 484 16.87 9.58 6.34
N VAL A 485 15.60 9.89 6.09
CA VAL A 485 14.43 9.09 6.47
C VAL A 485 14.12 8.06 5.38
N SER A 486 13.88 6.79 5.74
CA SER A 486 13.56 5.77 4.74
C SER A 486 12.67 4.65 5.24
N CYS A 487 11.69 4.30 4.42
CA CYS A 487 10.84 3.12 4.60
C CYS A 487 11.45 1.81 4.06
N ASN A 488 12.66 1.88 3.49
CA ASN A 488 13.35 0.75 2.89
C ASN A 488 14.85 0.78 3.20
N PRO A 489 15.29 0.12 4.28
CA PRO A 489 16.70 0.15 4.69
C PRO A 489 17.64 -0.48 3.65
N ALA A 490 17.16 -1.33 2.74
CA ALA A 490 18.00 -1.92 1.70
C ALA A 490 18.43 -0.89 0.63
N THR A 491 17.52 -0.03 0.15
CA THR A 491 17.88 1.05 -0.78
C THR A 491 18.60 2.17 -0.05
N GLN A 492 18.24 2.44 1.21
CA GLN A 492 18.99 3.37 2.06
C GLN A 492 20.45 2.93 2.17
N ALA A 493 20.74 1.66 2.42
CA ALA A 493 22.10 1.13 2.51
C ALA A 493 22.94 1.38 1.24
N ARG A 494 22.33 1.21 0.05
CA ARG A 494 22.98 1.53 -1.23
C ARG A 494 23.34 3.00 -1.30
N ASP A 495 22.39 3.88 -0.99
CA ASP A 495 22.60 5.32 -1.09
C ASP A 495 23.61 5.82 -0.05
N LEU A 496 23.64 5.22 1.15
CA LEU A 496 24.67 5.49 2.16
C LEU A 496 26.07 5.07 1.68
N HIS A 497 26.18 3.95 0.94
CA HIS A 497 27.44 3.54 0.32
C HIS A 497 27.95 4.59 -0.66
N ASP A 498 27.06 5.11 -1.51
CA ASP A 498 27.43 6.13 -2.49
C ASP A 498 27.83 7.47 -1.83
N LEU A 499 27.28 7.76 -0.64
CA LEU A 499 27.61 8.96 0.16
C LEU A 499 28.88 8.83 1.02
N ASP A 500 29.37 7.61 1.28
CA ASP A 500 30.46 7.33 2.25
C ASP A 500 31.79 7.99 1.90
N VAL A 501 31.97 8.36 0.62
CA VAL A 501 33.16 9.06 0.13
C VAL A 501 33.45 10.35 0.91
N ASP A 502 32.41 11.12 1.25
CA ASP A 502 32.53 12.40 1.95
C ASP A 502 31.84 12.44 3.31
N TYR A 503 31.05 11.41 3.63
CA TYR A 503 30.23 11.36 4.83
C TYR A 503 30.47 10.10 5.64
N ARG A 504 30.31 10.22 6.95
CA ARG A 504 30.24 9.08 7.87
C ARG A 504 28.83 8.97 8.44
N VAL A 505 28.37 7.74 8.69
CA VAL A 505 27.13 7.53 9.43
C VAL A 505 27.39 7.79 10.91
N ALA A 506 26.75 8.81 11.47
CA ALA A 506 26.93 9.23 12.86
C ALA A 506 25.87 8.65 13.80
N ALA A 507 24.64 8.41 13.31
CA ALA A 507 23.58 7.78 14.10
C ALA A 507 22.57 7.05 13.21
N VAL A 508 21.95 6.01 13.77
CA VAL A 508 20.89 5.22 13.14
C VAL A 508 19.77 4.99 14.15
N GLN A 509 18.54 5.36 13.78
CA GLN A 509 17.35 5.21 14.60
C GLN A 509 16.20 4.55 13.81
N PRO A 510 15.96 3.25 14.04
CA PRO A 510 14.77 2.58 13.54
C PRO A 510 13.51 3.08 14.26
N VAL A 511 12.39 3.14 13.55
CA VAL A 511 11.08 3.58 14.07
C VAL A 511 9.98 2.64 13.54
N ASP A 512 9.18 2.08 14.43
CA ASP A 512 8.05 1.26 14.03
C ASP A 512 6.79 2.10 13.76
N MET A 513 6.60 2.49 12.49
CA MET A 513 5.36 3.15 12.03
C MET A 513 4.20 2.18 11.82
N PHE A 514 4.45 0.88 11.66
CA PHE A 514 3.47 -0.09 11.19
C PHE A 514 3.48 -1.39 12.01
N PRO A 515 2.98 -1.37 13.26
CA PRO A 515 2.77 -2.58 14.06
C PRO A 515 2.03 -3.67 13.29
N HIS A 516 2.32 -4.94 13.61
CA HIS A 516 1.76 -6.14 12.96
C HIS A 516 2.16 -6.34 11.49
N THR A 517 3.07 -5.52 10.97
CA THR A 517 3.64 -5.64 9.62
C THR A 517 5.18 -5.69 9.69
N PRO A 518 5.86 -6.20 8.64
CA PRO A 518 7.33 -6.19 8.56
C PRO A 518 7.92 -4.84 8.16
N HIS A 519 7.10 -3.81 7.95
CA HIS A 519 7.60 -2.50 7.56
C HIS A 519 8.24 -1.79 8.76
N VAL A 520 9.33 -1.08 8.49
CA VAL A 520 10.12 -0.31 9.45
C VAL A 520 10.58 0.95 8.75
N GLU A 521 10.43 2.09 9.41
CA GLU A 521 11.08 3.33 9.01
C GLU A 521 12.45 3.41 9.68
N ASN A 522 13.41 4.04 9.04
CA ASN A 522 14.73 4.24 9.61
C ASN A 522 15.27 5.63 9.30
N VAL A 523 15.75 6.33 10.32
CA VAL A 523 16.39 7.64 10.19
C VAL A 523 17.88 7.50 10.39
N VAL A 524 18.66 8.00 9.44
CA VAL A 524 20.12 7.99 9.49
C VAL A 524 20.64 9.43 9.48
N LEU A 525 21.54 9.73 10.42
CA LEU A 525 22.33 10.95 10.40
C LEU A 525 23.67 10.67 9.72
N LEU A 526 23.96 11.43 8.67
CA LEU A 526 25.30 11.51 8.10
C LEU A 526 25.95 12.84 8.48
N GLU A 527 27.21 12.77 8.86
CA GLU A 527 28.07 13.94 9.09
C GLU A 527 29.20 13.95 8.09
N ARG A 528 29.53 15.13 7.57
CA ARG A 528 30.67 15.29 6.68
C ARG A 528 31.98 14.94 7.41
N ARG A 529 32.89 14.24 6.72
CA ARG A 529 34.21 13.83 7.23
C ARG A 529 35.19 14.99 7.41
#